data_AF-A0A3N5F9M0-F1
#
_entry.id   AF-A0A3N5F9M0-F1
#
_cell.length_a   1.000
_cell.length_b   1.000
_cell.length_c   1.000
_cell.angle_alpha   90.00
_cell.angle_beta   90.00
_cell.angle_gamma   90.00
#
_symmetry.space_group_name_H-M   'P 1'
#
loop_
_entity.id
_entity.type
_entity.pdbx_description
1 polymer ?
#
loop_
_entity_poly.entity_id
_entity_poly.type
_entity_poly.pdbx_seq_one_letter_code
_entity_poly.pdbx_strand_id
1 'polypeptide(L)'
;MRRRDAGITIVEVAAAITIVGIIVALLVPAWMRSARFEKVLACQGNLRTLHQAASKAPAPGADELGRAYWVRLTKTSPPLVSAETLRCPLVHHPEAPACQYFGPPSDPAKLDAKDPIGCDMPQSHSEDGGQGGNVLLKSGEVVTDHTGIWAGATRSGKCRP
;
A
#
# COMPACT_ATOMS: atom_id res chain seq x y z
N MET A 1 -15.59 -58.15 -16.78
CA MET A 1 -14.99 -57.27 -15.75
C MET A 1 -16.11 -56.62 -14.95
N ARG A 2 -16.41 -57.10 -13.73
CA ARG A 2 -17.42 -56.50 -12.84
C ARG A 2 -16.78 -55.30 -12.13
N ARG A 3 -17.23 -54.07 -12.44
CA ARG A 3 -17.04 -52.92 -11.55
C ARG A 3 -17.71 -53.29 -10.22
N ARG A 4 -16.96 -53.25 -9.12
CA ARG A 4 -17.56 -53.28 -7.78
C ARG A 4 -18.10 -51.87 -7.54
N ASP A 5 -19.41 -51.72 -7.62
CA ASP A 5 -20.07 -50.50 -7.14
C ASP A 5 -20.01 -50.53 -5.61
N ALA A 6 -18.93 -49.99 -5.05
CA ALA A 6 -18.84 -49.72 -3.62
C ALA A 6 -19.73 -48.51 -3.32
N GLY A 7 -20.82 -48.73 -2.60
CA GLY A 7 -21.71 -47.65 -2.16
C GLY A 7 -20.99 -46.74 -1.17
N ILE A 8 -21.08 -45.42 -1.39
CA ILE A 8 -20.55 -44.41 -0.46
C ILE A 8 -21.35 -44.50 0.85
N THR A 9 -20.64 -44.65 1.96
CA THR A 9 -21.24 -44.67 3.30
C THR A 9 -21.45 -43.25 3.83
N ILE A 10 -22.46 -43.05 4.68
CA ILE A 10 -22.69 -41.75 5.35
C ILE A 10 -21.44 -41.30 6.14
N VAL A 11 -20.71 -42.25 6.71
CA VAL A 11 -19.47 -41.98 7.46
C VAL A 11 -18.38 -41.42 6.56
N GLU A 12 -18.19 -41.97 5.36
CA GLU A 12 -17.21 -41.45 4.39
C GLU A 12 -17.57 -40.03 3.92
N VAL A 13 -18.87 -39.76 3.69
CA VAL A 13 -19.35 -38.41 3.34
C VAL A 13 -19.12 -37.43 4.49
N ALA A 14 -19.49 -37.81 5.71
CA ALA A 14 -19.30 -36.97 6.88
C ALA A 14 -17.82 -36.69 7.17
N ALA A 15 -16.96 -37.70 7.03
CA ALA A 15 -15.51 -37.54 7.16
C ALA A 15 -14.94 -36.60 6.09
N ALA A 16 -15.34 -36.77 4.83
CA ALA A 16 -14.92 -35.90 3.73
C ALA A 16 -15.33 -34.44 3.94
N ILE A 17 -16.58 -34.19 4.32
CA ILE A 17 -17.09 -32.83 4.61
C ILE A 17 -16.30 -32.20 5.77
N THR A 18 -16.04 -32.96 6.83
CA THR A 18 -15.29 -32.47 8.00
C THR A 18 -13.85 -32.09 7.62
N ILE A 19 -13.16 -32.93 6.85
CA ILE A 19 -11.80 -32.66 6.37
C ILE A 19 -11.78 -31.40 5.49
N VAL A 20 -12.72 -31.28 4.55
CA VAL A 20 -12.83 -30.09 3.69
C VAL A 20 -13.09 -28.84 4.52
N GLY A 21 -13.99 -28.91 5.52
CA GLY A 21 -14.29 -27.80 6.41
C GLY A 21 -13.05 -27.30 7.18
N ILE A 22 -12.25 -28.22 7.72
CA ILE A 22 -10.99 -27.87 8.41
C ILE A 22 -10.00 -27.23 7.44
N ILE A 23 -9.83 -27.79 6.25
CA ILE A 23 -8.91 -27.26 5.23
C ILE A 23 -9.30 -25.83 4.85
N VAL A 24 -10.58 -25.58 4.54
CA VAL A 24 -11.08 -24.24 4.19
C VAL A 24 -10.89 -23.27 5.34
N ALA A 25 -11.22 -23.67 6.57
CA ALA A 25 -11.08 -22.82 7.75
C ALA A 25 -9.64 -22.37 8.00
N LEU A 26 -8.65 -23.19 7.66
CA LEU A 26 -7.23 -22.85 7.78
C LEU A 26 -6.69 -22.05 6.59
N LEU A 27 -7.13 -22.37 5.37
CA LEU A 27 -6.60 -21.76 4.15
C LEU A 27 -7.14 -20.36 3.90
N VAL A 28 -8.42 -20.09 4.19
CA VAL A 28 -9.05 -18.79 3.88
C VAL A 28 -8.36 -17.63 4.62
N PRO A 29 -8.12 -17.68 5.95
CA PRO A 29 -7.43 -16.60 6.65
C PRO A 29 -5.98 -16.41 6.18
N ALA A 30 -5.28 -17.50 5.87
CA ALA A 30 -3.91 -17.45 5.39
C ALA A 30 -3.81 -16.76 4.02
N TRP A 31 -4.70 -17.11 3.08
CA TRP A 31 -4.70 -16.52 1.74
C TRP A 31 -5.07 -15.02 1.77
N MET A 32 -6.07 -14.64 2.55
CA MET A 32 -6.44 -13.23 2.72
C MET A 32 -5.28 -12.38 3.27
N ARG A 33 -4.51 -12.94 4.21
CA ARG A 33 -3.33 -12.26 4.78
C ARG A 33 -2.24 -12.07 3.72
N SER A 34 -1.97 -13.08 2.90
CA SER A 34 -0.98 -13.00 1.82
C SER A 34 -1.36 -11.98 0.75
N ALA A 35 -2.63 -11.98 0.30
CA ALA A 35 -3.10 -11.02 -0.70
C ALA A 35 -3.00 -9.56 -0.20
N ARG A 36 -3.32 -9.32 1.08
CA ARG A 36 -3.14 -7.99 1.68
C ARG A 36 -1.66 -7.60 1.73
N PHE A 37 -0.79 -8.52 2.10
CA PHE A 37 0.65 -8.27 2.16
C PHE A 37 1.24 -7.88 0.79
N GLU A 38 0.85 -8.57 -0.28
CA GLU A 38 1.26 -8.21 -1.65
C GLU A 38 0.85 -6.78 -2.02
N LYS A 39 -0.38 -6.38 -1.66
CA LYS A 39 -0.84 -5.00 -1.88
C LYS A 39 -0.04 -3.97 -1.08
N VAL A 40 0.35 -4.28 0.16
CA VAL A 40 1.21 -3.41 0.98
C VAL A 40 2.58 -3.24 0.30
N LEU A 41 3.18 -4.34 -0.16
CA LEU A 41 4.44 -4.31 -0.90
C LEU A 41 4.32 -3.50 -2.20
N ALA A 42 3.18 -3.57 -2.88
CA ALA A 42 2.92 -2.74 -4.05
C ALA A 42 2.85 -1.24 -3.71
N CYS A 43 2.20 -0.83 -2.61
CA CYS A 43 2.21 0.58 -2.17
C CYS A 43 3.66 1.03 -1.83
N GLN A 44 4.48 0.17 -1.19
CA GLN A 44 5.91 0.48 -0.98
C GLN A 44 6.66 0.66 -2.31
N GLY A 45 6.42 -0.22 -3.28
CA GLY A 45 7.02 -0.15 -4.61
C GLY A 45 6.69 1.17 -5.30
N ASN A 46 5.42 1.59 -5.25
CA ASN A 46 4.96 2.85 -5.80
C ASN A 46 5.65 4.06 -5.14
N LEU A 47 5.78 4.08 -3.80
CA LEU A 47 6.52 5.13 -3.11
C LEU A 47 8.00 5.19 -3.53
N ARG A 48 8.67 4.04 -3.69
CA ARG A 48 10.05 3.99 -4.20
C ARG A 48 10.16 4.52 -5.63
N THR A 49 9.21 4.15 -6.50
CA THR A 49 9.15 4.66 -7.88
C THR A 49 8.96 6.18 -7.90
N LEU A 50 8.05 6.71 -7.06
CA LEU A 50 7.84 8.15 -6.92
C LEU A 50 9.11 8.87 -6.45
N HIS A 51 9.85 8.31 -5.50
CA HIS A 51 11.13 8.87 -5.03
C HIS A 51 12.16 8.94 -6.15
N GLN A 52 12.36 7.84 -6.88
CA GLN A 52 13.30 7.75 -7.99
C GLN A 52 12.93 8.67 -9.16
N ALA A 53 11.63 8.88 -9.40
CA ALA A 53 11.16 9.85 -10.37
C ALA A 53 11.43 11.29 -9.89
N ALA A 54 11.13 11.58 -8.62
CA ALA A 54 11.34 12.89 -8.03
C ALA A 54 12.81 13.33 -8.05
N SER A 55 13.77 12.40 -7.92
CA SER A 55 15.20 12.72 -8.03
C SER A 55 15.64 13.12 -9.45
N LYS A 56 14.83 12.83 -10.47
CA LYS A 56 15.07 13.18 -11.87
C LYS A 56 14.23 14.38 -12.33
N ALA A 57 13.26 14.79 -11.52
CA ALA A 57 12.37 15.90 -11.83
C ALA A 57 13.03 17.25 -11.49
N PRO A 58 12.60 18.35 -12.14
CA PRO A 58 12.93 19.70 -11.70
C PRO A 58 12.56 19.93 -10.23
N ALA A 59 13.19 20.93 -9.60
CA ALA A 59 12.81 21.36 -8.26
C ALA A 59 11.32 21.76 -8.21
N PRO A 60 10.58 21.41 -7.14
CA PRO A 60 9.17 21.77 -7.02
C PRO A 60 8.99 23.28 -6.83
N GLY A 61 7.89 23.81 -7.37
CA GLY A 61 7.37 25.11 -6.95
C GLY A 61 6.86 25.08 -5.50
N ALA A 62 6.65 26.26 -4.90
CA ALA A 62 6.13 26.37 -3.53
C ALA A 62 4.69 25.84 -3.39
N ASP A 63 3.91 25.89 -4.47
CA ASP A 63 2.54 25.39 -4.61
C ASP A 63 2.49 23.89 -4.99
N GLU A 64 3.64 23.28 -5.29
CA GLU A 64 3.76 21.88 -5.70
C GLU A 64 4.20 20.96 -4.55
N LEU A 65 3.79 21.27 -3.32
CA LEU A 65 4.06 20.46 -2.12
C LEU A 65 2.86 19.54 -1.79
N GLY A 66 2.99 18.69 -0.78
CA GLY A 66 1.93 17.72 -0.42
C GLY A 66 1.62 16.78 -1.58
N ARG A 67 0.34 16.46 -1.82
CA ARG A 67 -0.04 15.60 -2.97
C ARG A 67 0.37 16.16 -4.33
N ALA A 68 0.37 17.49 -4.49
CA ALA A 68 0.75 18.12 -5.75
C ALA A 68 2.20 17.78 -6.15
N TYR A 69 3.06 17.53 -5.16
CA TYR A 69 4.44 17.10 -5.37
C TYR A 69 4.57 15.81 -6.18
N TRP A 70 3.66 14.86 -5.97
CA TRP A 70 3.63 13.61 -6.73
C TRP A 70 2.92 13.77 -8.05
N VAL A 71 1.81 14.51 -8.06
CA VAL A 71 1.02 14.75 -9.29
C VAL A 71 1.85 15.46 -10.35
N ARG A 72 2.76 16.37 -9.99
CA ARG A 72 3.60 17.06 -10.99
C ARG A 72 4.49 16.10 -11.79
N LEU A 73 4.84 14.93 -11.24
CA LEU A 73 5.68 13.93 -11.92
C LEU A 73 4.98 13.29 -13.12
N THR A 74 3.64 13.34 -13.19
CA THR A 74 2.88 12.90 -14.37
C THR A 74 2.79 13.99 -15.43
N LYS A 75 3.08 15.25 -15.06
CA LYS A 75 2.99 16.42 -15.94
C LYS A 75 4.32 16.78 -16.61
N THR A 76 5.41 16.09 -16.29
CA THR A 76 6.70 16.28 -16.97
C THR A 76 6.62 15.85 -18.44
N SER A 77 7.53 16.33 -19.27
CA SER A 77 7.65 15.91 -20.67
C SER A 77 9.05 15.32 -20.92
N PRO A 78 9.18 13.98 -21.06
CA PRO A 78 8.12 12.97 -20.93
C PRO A 78 7.64 12.77 -19.48
N PRO A 79 6.44 12.19 -19.25
CA PRO A 79 5.97 11.83 -17.90
C PRO A 79 6.93 10.86 -17.21
N LEU A 80 7.31 11.16 -15.96
CA LEU A 80 8.24 10.34 -15.19
C LEU A 80 7.54 9.18 -14.48
N VAL A 81 6.25 9.30 -14.20
CA VAL A 81 5.40 8.26 -13.61
C VAL A 81 4.01 8.26 -14.25
N SER A 82 3.32 7.14 -14.13
CA SER A 82 1.94 6.99 -14.60
C SER A 82 0.91 7.36 -13.53
N ALA A 83 -0.36 7.54 -13.93
CA ALA A 83 -1.46 7.79 -12.99
C ALA A 83 -1.69 6.61 -12.04
N GLU A 84 -1.40 5.38 -12.47
CA GLU A 84 -1.50 4.16 -11.67
C GLU A 84 -0.47 4.15 -10.53
N THR A 85 0.71 4.72 -10.75
CA THR A 85 1.76 4.84 -9.72
C THR A 85 1.29 5.74 -8.56
N LEU A 86 0.36 6.66 -8.83
CA LEU A 86 -0.23 7.54 -7.80
C LEU A 86 -1.35 6.86 -6.99
N ARG A 87 -1.73 5.62 -7.31
CA ARG A 87 -2.77 4.87 -6.59
C ARG A 87 -2.16 3.83 -5.65
N CYS A 88 -2.70 3.67 -4.45
CA CYS A 88 -2.37 2.58 -3.54
C CYS A 88 -3.39 1.45 -3.74
N PRO A 89 -2.96 0.22 -4.07
CA PRO A 89 -3.85 -0.93 -4.31
C PRO A 89 -4.77 -1.35 -3.16
N LEU A 90 -4.64 -0.75 -1.98
CA LEU A 90 -5.52 -0.97 -0.84
C LEU A 90 -6.68 0.03 -0.78
N VAL A 91 -6.60 1.16 -1.47
CA VAL A 91 -7.65 2.18 -1.47
C VAL A 91 -8.62 1.88 -2.61
N HIS A 92 -9.82 1.46 -2.23
CA HIS A 92 -10.92 1.21 -3.16
C HIS A 92 -12.10 2.12 -2.82
N HIS A 93 -11.94 3.43 -3.01
CA HIS A 93 -13.03 4.39 -2.88
C HIS A 93 -13.28 5.13 -4.20
N PRO A 94 -14.54 5.21 -4.67
CA PRO A 94 -14.87 5.91 -5.92
C PRO A 94 -14.60 7.41 -5.85
N GLU A 95 -14.59 7.99 -4.64
CA GLU A 95 -14.30 9.40 -4.38
C GLU A 95 -12.83 9.66 -4.01
N ALA A 96 -11.95 8.66 -4.13
CA ALA A 96 -10.55 8.83 -3.76
C ALA A 96 -9.86 9.88 -4.64
N PRO A 97 -8.98 10.73 -4.06
CA PRO A 97 -8.21 11.70 -4.83
C PRO A 97 -7.31 10.98 -5.86
N ALA A 98 -6.97 11.70 -6.94
CA ALA A 98 -6.15 11.17 -8.02
C ALA A 98 -4.78 10.65 -7.56
N CYS A 99 -4.19 11.31 -6.55
CA CYS A 99 -3.01 10.81 -5.85
C CYS A 99 -3.41 10.34 -4.46
N GLN A 100 -3.07 9.10 -4.13
CA GLN A 100 -3.42 8.42 -2.88
C GLN A 100 -2.25 8.34 -1.89
N TYR A 101 -1.20 9.12 -2.13
CA TYR A 101 -0.05 9.28 -1.24
C TYR A 101 0.07 10.74 -0.81
N PHE A 102 0.34 10.97 0.46
CA PHE A 102 0.75 12.28 0.93
C PHE A 102 2.18 12.59 0.50
N GLY A 103 2.48 13.87 0.31
CA GLY A 103 3.81 14.32 -0.07
C GLY A 103 4.45 15.21 0.99
N PRO A 104 5.61 15.80 0.66
CA PRO A 104 6.43 16.51 1.61
C PRO A 104 5.75 17.83 2.01
N PRO A 105 5.95 18.30 3.25
CA PRO A 105 5.27 19.48 3.78
C PRO A 105 5.99 20.78 3.42
N SER A 106 7.24 20.65 2.96
CA SER A 106 8.19 21.70 2.62
C SER A 106 9.11 21.19 1.52
N ASP A 107 9.96 22.07 1.00
CA ASP A 107 10.98 21.74 0.02
C ASP A 107 11.84 20.52 0.46
N PRO A 108 11.81 19.41 -0.30
CA PRO A 108 12.57 18.21 0.02
C PRO A 108 14.08 18.37 -0.01
N ALA A 109 14.62 19.46 -0.57
CA ALA A 109 16.05 19.76 -0.51
C ALA A 109 16.51 20.17 0.89
N LYS A 110 15.58 20.60 1.76
CA LYS A 110 15.86 21.07 3.13
C LYS A 110 15.62 20.02 4.22
N LEU A 111 15.24 18.81 3.82
CA LEU A 111 14.89 17.73 4.74
C LEU A 111 16.09 16.81 4.97
N ASP A 112 16.23 16.30 6.19
CA ASP A 112 17.26 15.33 6.52
C ASP A 112 16.94 13.96 5.94
N ALA A 113 17.94 13.08 5.81
CA ALA A 113 17.77 11.74 5.25
C ALA A 113 16.68 10.90 5.95
N LYS A 114 16.44 11.15 7.25
CA LYS A 114 15.44 10.45 8.07
C LYS A 114 14.08 11.14 8.09
N ASP A 115 13.94 12.32 7.48
CA ASP A 115 12.65 12.98 7.44
C ASP A 115 11.74 12.32 6.41
N PRO A 116 10.44 12.20 6.74
CA PRO A 116 9.46 11.70 5.80
C PRO A 116 9.24 12.71 4.67
N ILE A 117 9.15 12.19 3.46
CA ILE A 117 8.85 12.96 2.25
C ILE A 117 7.59 12.46 1.55
N GLY A 118 7.07 11.30 1.96
CA GLY A 118 5.78 10.81 1.51
C GLY A 118 5.28 9.70 2.42
N CYS A 119 3.96 9.47 2.40
CA CYS A 119 3.38 8.35 3.13
C CYS A 119 2.00 7.98 2.58
N ASP A 120 1.56 6.79 2.92
CA ASP A 120 0.20 6.33 2.59
C ASP A 120 -0.86 7.10 3.39
N MET A 121 -2.07 7.16 2.85
CA MET A 121 -3.21 7.76 3.55
C MET A 121 -3.64 6.93 4.77
N PRO A 122 -4.25 7.58 5.80
CA PRO A 122 -4.73 6.93 7.03
C PRO A 122 -5.64 5.73 6.85
N GLN A 123 -6.48 5.73 5.83
CA GLN A 123 -7.47 4.68 5.61
C GLN A 123 -6.95 3.55 4.71
N SER A 124 -5.71 3.66 4.22
CA SER A 124 -5.19 2.72 3.23
C SER A 124 -4.73 1.39 3.84
N HIS A 125 -4.30 1.34 5.11
CA HIS A 125 -3.59 0.18 5.66
C HIS A 125 -4.23 -0.46 6.90
N SER A 126 -5.30 0.11 7.46
CA SER A 126 -6.09 -0.48 8.54
C SER A 126 -7.58 -0.15 8.41
N GLU A 127 -8.43 -1.08 8.83
CA GLU A 127 -9.88 -0.86 8.92
C GLU A 127 -10.25 0.05 10.11
N ASP A 128 -9.41 0.06 11.15
CA ASP A 128 -9.55 0.84 12.38
C ASP A 128 -8.61 2.06 12.46
N GLY A 129 -7.78 2.29 11.44
CA GLY A 129 -6.73 3.31 11.47
C GLY A 129 -5.52 2.98 12.38
N GLY A 130 -5.48 1.76 12.96
CA GLY A 130 -4.48 1.34 13.96
C GLY A 130 -3.23 0.64 13.41
N GLN A 131 -3.29 0.10 12.18
CA GLN A 131 -2.09 -0.36 11.46
C GLN A 131 -1.62 0.78 10.57
N GLY A 132 -0.42 1.30 10.86
CA GLY A 132 0.10 2.44 10.12
C GLY A 132 0.48 2.06 8.69
N GLY A 133 0.47 3.05 7.81
CA GLY A 133 0.86 2.91 6.42
C GLY A 133 2.38 2.85 6.24
N ASN A 134 2.81 2.89 4.99
CA ASN A 134 4.20 3.08 4.64
C ASN A 134 4.56 4.56 4.72
N VAL A 135 5.80 4.82 5.13
CA VAL A 135 6.42 6.14 5.14
C VAL A 135 7.68 6.06 4.29
N LEU A 136 7.76 6.92 3.29
CA LEU A 136 8.95 7.15 2.47
C LEU A 136 9.80 8.24 3.14
N LEU A 137 11.03 7.88 3.49
CA LEU A 137 12.03 8.81 4.01
C LEU A 137 12.79 9.48 2.86
N LYS A 138 13.41 10.64 3.12
CA LYS A 138 14.21 11.36 2.14
C LYS A 138 15.36 10.51 1.58
N SER A 139 15.89 9.60 2.39
CA SER A 139 16.89 8.59 2.00
C SER A 139 16.43 7.65 0.88
N GLY A 140 15.12 7.53 0.63
CA GLY A 140 14.52 6.55 -0.27
C GLY A 140 14.10 5.25 0.44
N GLU A 141 14.41 5.12 1.73
CA GLU A 141 13.90 4.01 2.54
C GLU A 141 12.38 4.13 2.72
N VAL A 142 11.68 3.00 2.58
CA VAL A 142 10.25 2.91 2.88
C VAL A 142 10.07 2.04 4.10
N VAL A 143 9.54 2.63 5.16
CA VAL A 143 9.31 1.98 6.46
C VAL A 143 7.82 1.71 6.61
N THR A 144 7.43 0.46 6.82
CA THR A 144 6.06 0.09 7.19
C THR A 144 5.89 0.23 8.69
N ASP A 145 4.84 0.91 9.13
CA ASP A 145 4.72 1.28 10.52
C ASP A 145 4.32 0.11 11.43
N HIS A 146 5.26 -0.26 12.29
CA HIS A 146 5.03 -0.99 13.55
C HIS A 146 5.56 -0.17 14.76
N THR A 147 6.01 1.08 14.55
CA THR A 147 6.89 1.84 15.45
C THR A 147 6.39 3.25 15.79
N GLY A 148 5.25 3.67 15.25
CA GLY A 148 4.62 4.99 15.46
C GLY A 148 5.10 6.09 14.50
N ILE A 149 5.99 5.78 13.55
CA ILE A 149 6.58 6.77 12.63
C ILE A 149 5.52 7.34 11.69
N TRP A 150 4.61 6.50 11.18
CA TRP A 150 3.56 6.95 10.28
C TRP A 150 2.56 7.86 10.99
N ALA A 151 2.17 7.48 12.20
CA ALA A 151 1.26 8.29 13.01
C ALA A 151 1.91 9.61 13.46
N GLY A 152 3.24 9.61 13.66
CA GLY A 152 4.02 10.83 13.82
C GLY A 152 4.00 11.68 12.56
N ALA A 153 4.30 11.11 11.39
CA ALA A 153 4.41 11.82 10.13
C ALA A 153 3.08 12.49 9.71
N THR A 154 1.96 11.78 9.85
CA THR A 154 0.64 12.30 9.49
C THR A 154 0.09 13.29 10.51
N ARG A 155 0.21 13.03 11.82
CA ARG A 155 -0.33 13.93 12.86
C ARG A 155 0.53 15.20 13.08
N SER A 156 1.83 15.11 12.87
CA SER A 156 2.72 16.29 12.93
C SER A 156 2.70 17.15 11.66
N GLY A 157 1.91 16.75 10.65
CA GLY A 157 1.84 17.45 9.37
C GLY A 157 3.11 17.32 8.52
N LYS A 158 4.01 16.38 8.86
CA LYS A 158 5.22 16.05 8.12
C LYS A 158 4.93 15.31 6.80
N CYS A 159 3.72 14.80 6.63
CA CYS A 159 3.14 14.42 5.35
C CYS A 159 1.90 15.28 5.13
N ARG A 160 1.79 15.96 3.98
CA ARG A 160 0.62 16.78 3.66
C ARG A 160 -0.28 16.15 2.59
N PRO A 161 -1.62 16.29 2.74
CA PRO A 161 -2.57 15.94 1.70
C PRO A 161 -2.45 16.81 0.44
#